data_AF-A0A7K8GAF4-F1
#
_entry.id   AF-A0A7K8GAF4-F1
#
_cell.length_a   1.000
_cell.length_b   1.000
_cell.length_c   1.000
_cell.angle_alpha   90.00
_cell.angle_beta   90.00
_cell.angle_gamma   90.00
#
_symmetry.space_group_name_H-M   'P 1'
#
loop_
_entity.id
_entity.type
_entity.pdbx_description
1 polymer ?
#
loop_
_entity_poly.entity_id
_entity_poly.type
_entity_poly.pdbx_seq_one_letter_code
_entity_poly.pdbx_strand_id
1 'polypeptide(L)'
;RGGFEGSGTPEVPPTPGARRFSVAGDTLTVAGVDYGDQGRFRCRAWTRLDAAEAEAELRVVGETPGRGGDLGIYLGIYLGILGFWIWGFWGPPDPFSPAEFVVEQEEGIFSPGRFEELLTVPGGRPWALLALSPYGRYRFRVVAVNGFGRGEPSAPSAPVST
;
A
#
# COMPACT_ATOMS: atom_id res chain seq x y z
N ARG A 1 -10.16 22.83 35.60
CA ARG A 1 -10.04 23.42 34.25
C ARG A 1 -9.01 24.54 34.33
N GLY A 2 -7.74 24.24 34.07
CA GLY A 2 -6.68 25.24 33.98
C GLY A 2 -6.29 25.37 32.52
N GLY A 3 -6.46 26.56 31.94
CA GLY A 3 -6.06 26.86 30.57
C GLY A 3 -4.55 27.07 30.50
N PHE A 4 -3.91 26.46 29.49
CA PHE A 4 -2.53 26.73 29.14
C PHE A 4 -2.48 27.95 28.22
N GLU A 5 -2.07 29.10 28.76
CA GLU A 5 -1.62 30.25 27.98
C GLU A 5 -0.10 30.17 27.85
N GLY A 6 0.38 29.68 26.71
CA GLY A 6 1.80 29.61 26.41
C GLY A 6 2.02 29.59 24.90
N SER A 7 2.21 30.77 24.29
CA SER A 7 2.57 30.91 22.88
C SER A 7 4.06 30.61 22.71
N GLY A 8 4.42 29.33 22.64
CA GLY A 8 5.75 28.88 22.22
C GLY A 8 5.64 28.28 20.83
N THR A 9 6.28 28.88 19.83
CA THR A 9 6.44 28.25 18.51
C THR A 9 7.50 27.15 18.62
N PRO A 10 7.20 25.90 18.28
CA PRO A 10 8.21 24.84 18.33
C PRO A 10 9.25 25.09 17.23
N GLU A 11 10.51 25.23 17.64
CA GLU A 11 11.62 25.45 16.72
C GLU A 11 12.09 24.12 16.13
N VAL A 12 12.09 24.03 14.80
CA VAL A 12 12.70 22.93 14.04
C VAL A 12 14.15 23.33 13.72
N PRO A 13 15.16 22.47 13.94
CA PRO A 13 16.53 22.76 13.55
C PRO A 13 16.60 23.08 12.04
N PRO A 14 17.49 24.00 11.61
CA PRO A 14 17.56 24.44 10.22
C PRO A 14 18.16 23.35 9.33
N THR A 15 17.32 22.42 8.88
CA THR A 15 17.66 21.44 7.84
C THR A 15 17.38 22.08 6.47
N PRO A 16 18.17 21.83 5.42
CA PRO A 16 17.96 22.44 4.11
C PRO A 16 16.64 21.92 3.50
N GLY A 17 15.56 22.70 3.65
CA GLY A 17 14.23 22.29 3.16
C GLY A 17 13.04 22.98 3.82
N ALA A 18 13.21 24.22 4.32
CA ALA A 18 12.29 25.01 5.17
C ALA A 18 10.86 25.28 4.62
N ARG A 19 10.39 24.55 3.61
CA ARG A 19 8.99 24.54 3.14
C ARG A 19 8.24 23.24 3.43
N ARG A 20 8.91 22.17 3.87
CA ARG A 20 8.25 20.88 4.19
C ARG A 20 7.79 20.76 5.64
N PHE A 21 8.53 21.34 6.59
CA PHE A 21 8.18 21.31 8.01
C PHE A 21 7.54 22.64 8.40
N SER A 22 6.33 22.61 8.94
CA SER A 22 5.66 23.79 9.49
C SER A 22 5.11 23.48 10.87
N VAL A 23 5.12 24.50 11.74
CA VAL A 23 4.66 24.34 13.11
C VAL A 23 3.66 25.40 13.47
N ALA A 24 2.50 24.98 13.94
CA ALA A 24 1.38 25.83 14.31
C ALA A 24 0.90 25.43 15.71
N GLY A 25 1.23 26.24 16.72
CA GLY A 25 0.91 25.95 18.11
C GLY A 25 1.57 24.66 18.59
N ASP A 26 0.74 23.67 18.93
CA ASP A 26 1.13 22.34 19.40
C ASP A 26 1.32 21.31 18.26
N THR A 27 1.09 21.71 17.02
CA THR A 27 1.03 20.80 15.87
C THR A 27 2.22 21.00 14.92
N LEU A 28 3.01 19.94 14.72
CA LEU A 28 4.02 19.83 13.67
C LEU A 28 3.39 19.19 12.42
N THR A 29 3.47 19.87 11.29
CA THR A 29 3.07 19.34 9.98
C THR A 29 4.31 19.08 9.14
N VAL A 30 4.39 17.89 8.57
CA VAL A 30 5.43 17.48 7.60
C VAL A 30 4.75 17.21 6.27
N ALA A 31 5.01 18.05 5.27
CA ALA A 31 4.41 17.93 3.94
C ALA A 31 5.29 17.08 3.02
N GLY A 32 4.67 16.13 2.30
CA GLY A 32 5.39 15.23 1.40
C GLY A 32 6.37 14.32 2.13
N VAL A 33 5.85 13.62 3.17
CA VAL A 33 6.60 12.70 4.02
C VAL A 33 7.20 11.57 3.19
N ASP A 34 8.50 11.34 3.36
CA ASP A 34 9.25 10.24 2.74
C ASP A 34 10.00 9.39 3.78
N TYR A 35 10.67 8.32 3.35
CA TYR A 35 11.43 7.42 4.25
C TYR A 35 12.54 8.13 5.04
N GLY A 36 13.13 9.18 4.49
CA GLY A 36 14.16 9.98 5.14
C GLY A 36 13.62 10.82 6.30
N ASP A 37 12.30 11.04 6.36
CA ASP A 37 11.65 11.74 7.47
C ASP A 37 11.36 10.82 8.66
N GLN A 38 11.62 9.51 8.54
CA GLN A 38 11.48 8.58 9.67
C GLN A 38 12.45 8.93 10.80
N GLY A 39 11.96 8.87 12.04
CA GLY A 39 12.81 9.10 13.20
C GLY A 39 12.05 9.52 14.43
N ARG A 40 12.80 9.91 15.46
CA ARG A 40 12.25 10.45 16.70
C ARG A 40 12.11 11.95 16.58
N PHE A 41 10.87 12.42 16.68
CA PHE A 41 10.55 13.83 16.78
C PHE A 41 10.43 14.20 18.25
N ARG A 42 11.09 15.29 18.63
CA ARG A 42 11.05 15.83 19.99
C ARG A 42 10.33 17.16 19.97
N CYS A 43 9.26 17.28 20.77
CA CYS A 43 8.62 18.54 21.07
C CYS A 43 9.25 19.11 22.35
N ARG A 44 9.60 20.40 22.34
CA ARG A 44 10.14 21.11 23.50
C ARG A 44 9.29 22.35 23.75
N ALA A 45 8.71 22.44 24.94
CA ALA A 45 8.00 23.61 25.43
C ALA A 45 8.81 24.26 26.56
N TRP A 46 8.81 25.58 26.67
CA TRP A 46 9.54 26.29 27.71
C TRP A 46 8.73 27.44 28.30
N THR A 47 9.00 27.73 29.56
CA THR A 47 8.57 28.95 30.25
C THR A 47 9.80 29.77 30.63
N ARG A 48 9.62 30.87 31.38
CA ARG A 48 10.76 31.63 31.94
C ARG A 48 11.51 30.87 33.05
N LEU A 49 10.90 29.81 33.59
CA LEU A 49 11.38 29.09 34.78
C LEU A 49 11.83 27.67 34.46
N ASP A 50 11.24 27.02 33.48
CA ASP A 50 11.49 25.62 33.14
C ASP A 50 11.34 25.30 31.64
N ALA A 51 11.68 24.07 31.27
CA ALA A 51 11.38 23.49 29.97
C ALA A 51 10.97 22.03 30.14
N ALA A 52 10.01 21.60 29.33
CA ALA A 52 9.53 20.23 29.25
C ALA A 52 9.71 19.69 27.83
N GLU A 53 10.06 18.42 27.73
CA GLU A 53 10.28 17.74 26.45
C GLU A 53 9.46 16.46 26.37
N ALA A 54 8.94 16.17 25.18
CA ALA A 54 8.24 14.94 24.87
C ALA A 54 8.74 14.39 23.52
N GLU A 55 8.84 13.08 23.38
CA GLU A 55 9.28 12.41 22.16
C GLU A 55 8.17 11.55 21.56
N ALA A 56 8.14 11.48 20.23
CA ALA A 56 7.31 10.57 19.45
C ALA A 56 8.14 9.96 18.30
N GLU A 57 7.85 8.73 17.90
CA GLU A 57 8.51 8.06 16.79
C GLU A 57 7.61 8.14 15.54
N LEU A 58 8.09 8.79 14.48
CA LEU A 58 7.44 8.79 13.17
C LEU A 58 7.93 7.59 12.37
N ARG A 59 6.99 6.70 12.03
CA ARG A 59 7.21 5.62 11.08
C ARG A 59 6.44 5.90 9.82
N VAL A 60 7.16 6.00 8.71
CA VAL A 60 6.58 6.17 7.38
C VAL A 60 6.38 4.79 6.81
N VAL A 61 5.14 4.32 6.86
CA VAL A 61 4.77 3.04 6.28
C VAL A 61 4.43 3.27 4.81
N GLY A 62 5.03 2.49 3.94
CA GLY A 62 4.65 2.50 2.53
C GLY A 62 3.24 1.98 2.35
N GLU A 63 2.54 2.51 1.35
CA GLU A 63 1.26 1.96 0.98
C GLU A 63 1.49 0.58 0.34
N THR A 64 0.76 -0.42 0.82
CA THR A 64 0.68 -1.71 0.14
C THR A 64 -0.01 -1.49 -1.21
N PRO A 65 0.44 -2.13 -2.29
CA PRO A 65 -0.09 -1.82 -3.61
C PRO A 65 -1.55 -2.28 -3.72
N GLY A 66 -2.41 -1.45 -4.30
CA GLY A 66 -3.82 -1.80 -4.56
C GLY A 66 -4.79 -1.05 -3.66
N ARG A 67 -4.26 -0.29 -2.69
CA ARG A 67 -5.00 0.70 -1.92
C ARG A 67 -5.45 1.83 -2.88
N GLY A 68 -6.69 1.75 -3.36
CA GLY A 68 -7.23 2.65 -4.39
C GLY A 68 -8.18 2.00 -5.39
N GLY A 69 -8.28 0.66 -5.39
CA GLY A 69 -9.37 -0.06 -6.05
C GLY A 69 -9.26 -0.21 -7.58
N ASP A 70 -8.19 0.27 -8.21
CA ASP A 70 -8.01 0.18 -9.68
C ASP A 70 -7.24 -1.07 -10.13
N LEU A 71 -6.97 -2.01 -9.22
CA LEU A 71 -6.35 -3.31 -9.54
C LEU A 71 -7.42 -4.30 -9.99
N GLY A 72 -7.18 -5.01 -11.10
CA GLY A 72 -8.01 -6.15 -11.47
C GLY A 72 -7.37 -7.12 -12.43
N ILE A 73 -8.18 -8.02 -12.95
CA ILE A 73 -7.75 -9.12 -13.83
C ILE A 73 -8.67 -9.24 -15.04
N TYR A 74 -8.07 -9.32 -16.22
CA TYR A 74 -8.75 -9.60 -17.49
C TYR A 74 -8.40 -11.00 -17.94
N LEU A 75 -9.42 -11.81 -18.28
CA LEU A 75 -9.25 -13.18 -18.74
C LEU A 75 -9.45 -13.25 -20.26
N GLY A 76 -8.63 -14.03 -20.94
CA GLY A 76 -8.71 -14.23 -22.38
C GLY A 76 -8.17 -15.59 -22.81
N ILE A 77 -8.54 -16.03 -24.01
CA ILE A 77 -8.04 -17.29 -24.59
C ILE A 77 -6.96 -16.93 -25.62
N TYR A 78 -5.77 -17.50 -25.45
CA TYR A 78 -4.65 -17.34 -26.38
C TYR A 78 -4.18 -18.71 -26.87
N LEU A 79 -4.24 -18.93 -28.19
CA LEU A 79 -3.88 -20.22 -28.82
C LEU A 79 -4.58 -21.44 -28.18
N GLY A 80 -5.84 -21.26 -27.76
CA GLY A 80 -6.63 -22.33 -27.12
C GLY A 80 -6.36 -22.53 -25.62
N ILE A 81 -5.49 -21.73 -25.01
CA ILE A 81 -5.16 -21.79 -23.57
C ILE A 81 -5.74 -20.55 -22.89
N LEU A 82 -6.41 -20.74 -21.74
CA LEU A 82 -6.88 -19.63 -20.93
C LEU A 82 -5.68 -18.91 -20.30
N GLY A 83 -5.67 -17.59 -20.35
CA GLY A 83 -4.67 -16.76 -19.70
C GLY A 83 -5.29 -15.50 -19.13
N PHE A 84 -4.47 -14.71 -18.45
CA PHE A 84 -4.89 -13.45 -17.86
C PHE A 84 -3.92 -12.30 -18.13
N TRP A 85 -4.42 -11.09 -17.97
CA TRP A 85 -3.67 -9.84 -17.88
C TRP A 85 -4.12 -9.05 -16.65
N ILE A 86 -3.17 -8.49 -15.91
CA ILE A 86 -3.40 -7.63 -14.74
C ILE A 86 -3.31 -6.17 -15.18
N TRP A 87 -4.21 -5.34 -14.67
CA TRP A 87 -4.27 -3.90 -14.93
C TRP A 87 -4.35 -3.13 -13.60
N GLY A 88 -4.13 -1.81 -13.64
CA GLY A 88 -4.17 -0.94 -12.46
C GLY A 88 -2.80 -0.41 -12.00
N PHE A 89 -1.71 -0.94 -12.55
CA PHE A 89 -0.35 -0.50 -12.25
C PHE A 89 0.37 -0.12 -13.54
N TRP A 90 -0.01 1.04 -14.09
CA TRP A 90 0.59 1.61 -15.29
C TRP A 90 1.42 2.83 -14.89
N GLY A 91 2.73 2.73 -14.98
CA GLY A 91 3.63 3.83 -14.64
C GLY A 91 5.08 3.38 -14.59
N PRO A 92 6.03 4.32 -14.51
CA PRO A 92 7.41 4.00 -14.18
C PRO A 92 7.46 3.31 -12.81
N PRO A 93 8.35 2.32 -12.61
CA PRO A 93 8.50 1.66 -11.32
C PRO A 93 8.86 2.69 -10.25
N ASP A 94 8.04 2.76 -9.21
CA ASP A 94 8.29 3.53 -8.00
C ASP A 94 8.40 2.60 -6.78
N PRO A 95 8.81 3.09 -5.61
CA PRO A 95 8.94 2.26 -4.41
C PRO A 95 7.63 1.59 -3.96
N PHE A 96 6.47 2.09 -4.39
CA PHE A 96 5.16 1.56 -4.02
C PHE A 96 4.62 0.56 -5.04
N SER A 97 5.25 0.49 -6.21
CA SER A 97 4.88 -0.40 -7.30
C SER A 97 4.99 -1.87 -6.87
N PRO A 98 4.09 -2.74 -7.35
CA PRO A 98 4.12 -4.17 -7.04
C PRO A 98 5.43 -4.79 -7.55
N ALA A 99 6.15 -5.46 -6.67
CA ALA A 99 7.26 -6.33 -7.05
C ALA A 99 6.74 -7.63 -7.69
N GLU A 100 5.60 -8.11 -7.20
CA GLU A 100 4.92 -9.31 -7.69
C GLU A 100 3.40 -9.20 -7.52
N PHE A 101 2.69 -10.04 -8.24
CA PHE A 101 1.26 -10.22 -8.13
C PHE A 101 0.95 -11.68 -7.81
N VAL A 102 0.19 -11.89 -6.74
CA VAL A 102 -0.33 -13.21 -6.36
C VAL A 102 -1.72 -13.33 -6.97
N VAL A 103 -1.89 -14.35 -7.82
CA VAL A 103 -3.19 -14.68 -8.42
C VAL A 103 -3.81 -15.76 -7.56
N GLU A 104 -4.99 -15.46 -7.06
CA GLU A 104 -5.78 -16.39 -6.25
C GLU A 104 -6.98 -16.89 -7.05
N GLN A 105 -7.34 -18.15 -6.85
CA GLN A 105 -8.52 -18.78 -7.43
C GLN A 105 -9.51 -19.23 -6.37
N GLU A 106 -10.80 -19.12 -6.68
CA GLU A 106 -11.88 -19.74 -5.94
C GLU A 106 -12.49 -20.85 -6.81
N GLU A 107 -12.44 -22.09 -6.35
CA GLU A 107 -13.13 -23.21 -7.01
C GLU A 107 -14.54 -23.37 -6.43
N GLY A 108 -15.52 -22.82 -7.13
CA GLY A 108 -16.88 -22.64 -6.62
C GLY A 108 -17.67 -23.94 -6.38
N ILE A 109 -17.16 -25.10 -6.81
CA ILE A 109 -17.80 -26.41 -6.63
C ILE A 109 -17.38 -27.05 -5.30
N PHE A 110 -16.10 -26.98 -4.96
CA PHE A 110 -15.54 -27.68 -3.79
C PHE A 110 -15.26 -26.76 -2.61
N SER A 111 -15.03 -25.46 -2.85
CA SER A 111 -14.66 -24.50 -1.80
C SER A 111 -15.19 -23.08 -2.09
N PRO A 112 -16.52 -22.89 -2.08
CA PRO A 112 -17.12 -21.58 -2.34
C PRO A 112 -16.66 -20.54 -1.30
N GLY A 113 -16.32 -19.35 -1.77
CA GLY A 113 -15.85 -18.23 -0.96
C GLY A 113 -14.41 -18.35 -0.45
N ARG A 114 -13.72 -19.47 -0.72
CA ARG A 114 -12.32 -19.65 -0.34
C ARG A 114 -11.42 -19.44 -1.55
N PHE A 115 -10.67 -18.34 -1.50
CA PHE A 115 -9.62 -18.05 -2.46
C PHE A 115 -8.31 -18.70 -2.00
N GLU A 116 -7.68 -19.45 -2.90
CA GLU A 116 -6.37 -20.07 -2.71
C GLU A 116 -5.37 -19.52 -3.72
N GLU A 117 -4.11 -19.44 -3.33
CA GLU A 117 -3.05 -19.01 -4.24
C GLU A 117 -2.85 -20.03 -5.36
N LEU A 118 -3.02 -19.57 -6.59
CA LEU A 118 -2.80 -20.37 -7.78
C LEU A 118 -1.37 -20.23 -8.28
N LEU A 119 -0.91 -18.98 -8.42
CA LEU A 119 0.42 -18.67 -8.92
C LEU A 119 0.83 -17.24 -8.56
N THR A 120 2.13 -16.97 -8.66
CA THR A 120 2.70 -15.63 -8.49
C THR A 120 3.40 -15.21 -9.77
N VAL A 121 3.14 -13.99 -10.25
CA VAL A 121 3.81 -13.40 -11.42
C VAL A 121 4.62 -12.17 -11.02
N PRO A 122 5.78 -11.92 -11.64
CA PRO A 122 6.57 -10.74 -11.33
C PRO A 122 5.87 -9.47 -11.82
N GLY A 123 6.05 -8.34 -11.13
CA GLY A 123 5.40 -7.07 -11.45
C GLY A 123 5.65 -6.58 -12.88
N GLY A 124 6.85 -6.87 -13.43
CA GLY A 124 7.21 -6.56 -14.81
C GLY A 124 6.60 -7.48 -15.87
N ARG A 125 5.92 -8.56 -15.49
CA ARG A 125 5.14 -9.44 -16.39
C ARG A 125 3.76 -9.69 -15.79
N PRO A 126 2.82 -8.75 -15.93
CA PRO A 126 1.48 -8.82 -15.35
C PRO A 126 0.54 -9.76 -16.13
N TRP A 127 1.03 -10.89 -16.63
CA TRP A 127 0.25 -11.85 -17.41
C TRP A 127 0.83 -13.26 -17.29
N ALA A 128 -0.02 -14.28 -17.36
CA ALA A 128 0.39 -15.68 -17.49
C ALA A 128 -0.73 -16.53 -18.09
N LEU A 129 -0.36 -17.74 -18.52
CA LEU A 129 -1.30 -18.78 -18.91
C LEU A 129 -1.75 -19.57 -17.67
N LEU A 130 -3.03 -19.96 -17.65
CA LEU A 130 -3.64 -20.71 -16.57
C LEU A 130 -3.75 -22.19 -16.94
N ALA A 131 -3.25 -23.06 -16.06
CA ALA A 131 -3.45 -24.50 -16.13
C ALA A 131 -4.50 -24.90 -15.09
N LEU A 132 -5.73 -25.14 -15.54
CA LEU A 132 -6.88 -25.45 -14.69
C LEU A 132 -7.35 -26.89 -14.90
N SER A 133 -7.99 -27.47 -13.88
CA SER A 133 -8.59 -28.79 -14.01
C SER A 133 -9.88 -28.72 -14.84
N PRO A 134 -10.15 -29.69 -15.71
CA PRO A 134 -11.37 -29.70 -16.53
C PRO A 134 -12.63 -29.85 -15.66
N TYR A 135 -13.75 -29.33 -16.17
CA TYR A 135 -15.08 -29.35 -15.54
C TYR A 135 -15.18 -28.56 -14.22
N GLY A 136 -14.20 -27.72 -13.92
CA GLY A 136 -14.22 -26.81 -12.78
C GLY A 136 -14.93 -25.49 -13.08
N ARG A 137 -15.37 -24.80 -12.02
CA ARG A 137 -15.86 -23.42 -12.07
C ARG A 137 -14.97 -22.54 -11.21
N TYR A 138 -14.25 -21.64 -11.85
CA TYR A 138 -13.21 -20.81 -11.23
C TYR A 138 -13.59 -19.33 -11.24
N ARG A 139 -13.24 -18.62 -10.17
CA ARG A 139 -13.14 -17.16 -10.15
C ARG A 139 -11.73 -16.77 -9.76
N PHE A 140 -11.21 -15.70 -10.34
CA PHE A 140 -9.86 -15.25 -10.09
C PHE A 140 -9.87 -13.87 -9.46
N ARG A 141 -8.94 -13.63 -8.54
CA ARG A 141 -8.63 -12.27 -8.08
C ARG A 141 -7.13 -12.13 -7.96
N VAL A 142 -6.66 -10.89 -7.88
CA VAL A 142 -5.22 -10.60 -7.81
C VAL A 142 -4.92 -9.78 -6.57
N VAL A 143 -3.82 -10.11 -5.91
CA VAL A 143 -3.25 -9.38 -4.78
C VAL A 143 -1.89 -8.86 -5.20
N ALA A 144 -1.68 -7.56 -5.08
CA ALA A 144 -0.38 -6.95 -5.38
C ALA A 144 0.52 -6.94 -4.15
N VAL A 145 1.82 -7.18 -4.34
CA VAL A 145 2.79 -7.32 -3.26
C VAL A 145 4.01 -6.46 -3.56
N ASN A 146 4.45 -5.66 -2.60
CA ASN A 146 5.71 -4.90 -2.66
C ASN A 146 6.56 -5.14 -1.41
N GLY A 147 7.65 -4.40 -1.26
CA GLY A 147 8.55 -4.49 -0.10
C GLY A 147 7.91 -4.17 1.26
N PHE A 148 6.69 -3.61 1.26
CA PHE A 148 5.93 -3.28 2.47
C PHE A 148 4.89 -4.35 2.82
N GLY A 149 4.63 -5.30 1.91
CA GLY A 149 3.75 -6.42 2.13
C GLY A 149 2.69 -6.57 1.05
N ARG A 150 1.65 -7.35 1.39
CA ARG A 150 0.51 -7.64 0.52
C ARG A 150 -0.55 -6.55 0.64
N GLY A 151 -1.05 -6.06 -0.48
CA GLY A 151 -2.18 -5.15 -0.52
C GLY A 151 -3.54 -5.84 -0.46
N GLU A 152 -4.58 -5.05 -0.68
CA GLU A 152 -5.95 -5.55 -0.72
C GLU A 152 -6.20 -6.38 -1.99
N PRO A 153 -6.95 -7.49 -1.90
CA PRO A 153 -7.34 -8.26 -3.08
C PRO A 153 -8.24 -7.44 -4.01
N SER A 154 -8.07 -7.63 -5.32
CA SER A 154 -8.97 -7.08 -6.32
C SER A 154 -10.39 -7.64 -6.19
N ALA A 155 -11.34 -6.98 -6.86
CA ALA A 155 -12.62 -7.60 -7.15
C ALA A 155 -12.42 -8.94 -7.88
N PRO A 156 -13.20 -9.99 -7.54
CA PRO A 156 -13.17 -11.24 -8.28
C PRO A 156 -13.62 -11.08 -9.73
N SER A 157 -13.04 -11.88 -10.61
CA SER A 157 -13.42 -11.97 -12.02
C SER A 157 -14.84 -12.55 -12.18
N ALA A 158 -15.38 -12.41 -13.39
CA ALA A 158 -16.50 -13.24 -13.81
C ALA A 158 -16.12 -14.74 -13.70
N PRO A 159 -17.07 -15.62 -13.36
CA PRO A 159 -16.80 -17.05 -13.26
C PRO A 159 -16.49 -17.64 -14.64
N VAL A 160 -15.45 -18.46 -14.71
CA VAL A 160 -15.05 -19.23 -15.89
C VAL A 160 -15.30 -20.70 -15.63
N SER A 161 -15.81 -21.41 -16.64
CA SER A 161 -15.97 -22.87 -16.61
C SER A 161 -15.07 -23.47 -17.68
N THR A 162 -14.35 -24.53 -17.34
CA THR A 162 -13.40 -25.24 -18.20
C THR A 162 -13.89 -26.63 -18.53
#